data_AF-X6KEX9-F1
#
_entry.id   AF-X6KEX9-F1
#
_cell.length_a   1.000
_cell.length_b   1.000
_cell.length_c   1.000
_cell.angle_alpha   90.00
_cell.angle_beta   90.00
_cell.angle_gamma   90.00
#
_symmetry.space_group_name_H-M   'P 1'
#
loop_
_entity.id
_entity.type
_entity.pdbx_description
1 polymer ?
#
loop_
_entity_poly.entity_id
_entity_poly.type
_entity_poly.pdbx_seq_one_letter_code
_entity_poly.pdbx_strand_id
1 'polypeptide(L)' 'MIIGIFAAVGLVLLLFLGRRTDTNFGFGPEWQCTPMPKGDPICVKLVRKDGAK' A
#
# COMPACT_ATOMS: atom_id res chain seq x y z
N MET A 1 8.95 18.57 26.54
CA MET A 1 7.71 18.69 25.75
C MET A 1 7.97 18.46 24.25
N ILE A 2 8.84 19.24 23.61
CA ILE A 2 9.11 19.17 22.17
C ILE A 2 9.61 17.78 21.70
N ILE A 3 10.56 17.17 22.42
CA ILE A 3 11.09 15.83 22.08
C ILE A 3 9.99 14.76 22.08
N GLY A 4 9.07 14.83 23.06
CA GLY A 4 7.94 13.90 23.13
C GLY A 4 6.96 14.03 21.96
N ILE A 5 6.78 15.26 21.46
CA ILE A 5 5.94 15.52 20.27
C ILE A 5 6.58 14.88 19.03
N PHE A 6 7.88 15.10 18.81
CA PHE A 6 8.58 14.50 17.66
C PHE A 6 8.61 12.98 17.72
N ALA A 7 8.80 12.39 18.91
CA ALA A 7 8.74 10.95 19.10
C ALA A 7 7.34 10.38 18.79
N ALA A 8 6.28 11.05 19.26
CA ALA A 8 4.91 10.63 18.98
C ALA A 8 4.56 10.74 17.49
N VAL A 9 4.96 11.84 16.83
CA VAL A 9 4.75 12.02 15.38
C VAL A 9 5.53 10.97 14.59
N GLY A 10 6.80 10.70 14.95
CA GLY A 10 7.60 9.67 14.31
C GLY A 10 6.98 8.27 14.45
N LEU A 11 6.46 7.94 15.63
CA LEU A 11 5.77 6.68 15.88
C LEU A 11 4.49 6.54 15.04
N VAL A 12 3.68 7.59 14.96
CA VAL A 12 2.47 7.62 14.12
C VAL A 12 2.84 7.38 12.66
N LEU A 13 3.82 8.12 12.12
CA LEU A 13 4.24 7.96 10.74
C LEU A 13 4.72 6.53 10.43
N LEU A 14 5.52 5.92 11.32
CA LEU A 14 5.99 4.55 11.15
C LEU A 14 4.84 3.54 11.13
N LEU A 15 3.82 3.72 11.99
CA LEU A 15 2.65 2.83 12.05
C LEU A 15 1.75 2.91 10.80
N PHE A 16 1.70 4.07 10.13
CA PHE A 16 0.83 4.28 8.97
C PHE A 16 1.54 4.13 7.62
N LEU A 17 2.86 4.36 7.52
CA LEU A 17 3.63 4.19 6.28
C LEU A 17 3.71 2.73 5.83
N GLY A 18 3.85 1.78 6.76
CA GLY A 18 3.84 0.34 6.45
C GLY A 18 2.44 -0.22 6.16
N ARG A 19 1.40 0.59 6.36
CA ARG A 19 0.00 0.19 6.24
C ARG A 19 -0.59 0.56 4.89
N ARG A 20 0.22 0.49 3.82
CA ARG A 20 -0.35 0.11 2.52
C ARG A 20 -0.95 -1.27 2.74
N THR A 21 -2.22 -1.28 3.06
CA THR A 21 -3.04 -2.48 3.00
C THR A 21 -3.07 -2.82 1.53
N ASP A 22 -2.09 -3.60 1.05
CA ASP A 22 -2.10 -4.28 -0.24
C ASP A 22 -3.33 -5.18 -0.22
N THR A 23 -4.46 -4.54 -0.51
CA THR A 23 -5.78 -5.14 -0.45
C THR A 23 -5.89 -5.81 -1.78
N ASN A 24 -5.59 -7.10 -1.80
CA ASN A 24 -5.60 -7.86 -3.04
C ASN A 24 -7.03 -8.17 -3.52
N PHE A 25 -8.10 -7.77 -2.81
CA PHE A 25 -9.52 -7.93 -3.20
C PHE A 25 -9.88 -9.35 -3.70
N GLY A 26 -9.20 -10.40 -3.22
CA GLY A 26 -9.36 -11.79 -3.66
C GLY A 26 -8.43 -12.24 -4.79
N PHE A 27 -7.64 -11.33 -5.37
CA PHE A 27 -6.53 -11.62 -6.27
C PHE A 27 -5.28 -12.10 -5.51
N GLY A 28 -4.34 -12.70 -6.23
CA GLY A 28 -3.09 -13.18 -5.66
C GLY A 28 -2.18 -12.06 -5.14
N PRO A 29 -1.16 -12.39 -4.32
CA PRO A 29 -0.26 -11.41 -3.69
C PRO A 29 0.63 -10.65 -4.69
N GLU A 30 0.67 -11.07 -5.95
CA GLU A 30 1.41 -10.39 -7.01
C GLU A 30 0.63 -9.20 -7.64
N TRP A 31 -0.62 -9.03 -7.25
CA TRP A 31 -1.48 -7.94 -7.68
C TRP A 31 -1.37 -6.76 -6.72
N GLN A 32 -1.18 -5.58 -7.28
CA GLN A 32 -1.29 -4.32 -6.57
C GLN A 32 -2.63 -3.69 -6.92
N CYS A 33 -3.50 -3.55 -5.93
CA CYS A 33 -4.82 -2.96 -6.14
C CYS A 33 -4.96 -1.60 -5.45
N THR A 34 -5.65 -0.68 -6.12
CA THR A 34 -5.97 0.64 -5.62
C THR A 34 -7.49 0.79 -5.51
N PRO A 35 -8.04 1.13 -4.33
CA PRO A 35 -9.46 1.38 -4.18
C PRO A 35 -9.89 2.61 -4.98
N MET A 36 -11.05 2.54 -5.62
CA MET A 36 -11.63 3.65 -6.37
C MET A 36 -12.86 4.23 -5.67
N PRO A 37 -13.08 5.57 -5.70
CA PRO A 37 -14.27 6.19 -5.11
C PRO A 37 -15.59 5.72 -5.73
N LYS A 38 -15.55 5.23 -6.98
CA LYS A 38 -16.70 4.70 -7.69
C LYS A 38 -16.27 3.55 -8.59
N GLY A 39 -17.04 2.46 -8.57
CA GLY A 39 -16.75 1.25 -9.34
C GLY A 39 -15.77 0.31 -8.63
N ASP A 40 -15.28 -0.67 -9.39
CA ASP A 40 -14.38 -1.70 -8.88
C ASP A 40 -12.95 -1.16 -8.65
N PRO A 41 -12.19 -1.75 -7.71
CA PRO A 41 -10.79 -1.41 -7.52
C PRO A 41 -9.96 -1.71 -8.77
N ILE A 42 -8.95 -0.87 -9.04
CA ILE A 42 -8.01 -1.12 -10.14
C ILE A 42 -6.89 -2.00 -9.62
N CYS A 43 -6.70 -3.18 -10.22
CA CYS A 43 -5.63 -4.11 -9.89
C CYS A 43 -4.65 -4.25 -11.07
N VAL A 44 -3.35 -4.12 -10.79
CA VAL A 44 -2.27 -4.30 -11.78
C VAL A 44 -1.29 -5.37 -11.30
N LYS A 45 -0.88 -6.24 -12.21
CA LYS A 45 0.18 -7.24 -12.00
C LYS A 45 1.46 -6.76 -12.67
N LEU A 46 2.46 -6.41 -11.88
CA LEU A 46 3.77 -6.04 -12.43
C LEU A 46 4.48 -7.31 -12.89
N VAL A 47 4.53 -7.52 -14.21
CA VAL A 47 5.36 -8.56 -14.82
C VAL A 47 6.75 -8.02 -15.06
N ARG A 48 7.78 -8.85 -14.89
CA ARG A 48 9.13 -8.44 -15.27
C ARG A 48 9.23 -8.34 -16.79
N LYS A 49 10.04 -7.39 -17.26
CA LYS A 49 10.20 -7.07 -18.69
C LYS A 49 10.67 -8.26 -19.54
N ASP A 50 11.38 -9.21 -18.93
CA ASP A 50 11.85 -10.47 -19.52
C ASP A 50 10.80 -11.60 -19.52
N GLY A 51 9.74 -11.45 -18.72
CA GLY A 51 8.61 -12.38 -18.62
C GLY A 51 7.38 -11.97 -19.43
N ALA A 52 7.35 -10.76 -20.00
CA ALA A 52 6.36 -10.35 -20.98
C ALA A 52 6.72 -10.98 -22.34
N LYS A 53 6.32 -12.23 -22.53
CA LYS A 53 6.43 -12.96 -23.80
C LYS A 53 5.04 -13.11 -24.41
#